data_AF-A0A7C1GXH3-F1
#
_entry.id   AF-A0A7C1GXH3-F1
#
_cell.length_a   1.000
_cell.length_b   1.000
_cell.length_c   1.000
_cell.angle_alpha   90.00
_cell.angle_beta   90.00
_cell.angle_gamma   90.00
#
_symmetry.space_group_name_H-M   'P 1'
#
loop_
_entity.id
_entity.type
_entity.pdbx_description
1 polymer ?
#
loop_
_entity_poly.entity_id
_entity_poly.type
_entity_poly.pdbx_seq_one_letter_code
_entity_poly.pdbx_strand_id
1 'polypeptide(L)'
;MVAVVSIMAGGMLLGFLLKARQRVVSANEKLITYAIYLLLFMMGVSIGSNDQIMNSLSSLGVLALIVSAGAVAGSILTGFVIFKIFFKND
;
A
#
# COMPACT_ATOMS: atom_id res chain seq x y z
N MET A 1 -10.27 -13.47 -10.20
CA MET A 1 -10.59 -12.31 -9.31
C MET A 1 -11.38 -12.74 -8.08
N VAL A 2 -12.53 -13.41 -8.21
CA VAL A 2 -13.32 -13.90 -7.07
C VAL A 2 -12.48 -14.70 -6.07
N ALA A 3 -11.62 -15.61 -6.53
CA ALA A 3 -10.74 -16.41 -5.67
C ALA A 3 -9.76 -15.57 -4.82
N VAL A 4 -9.23 -14.48 -5.39
CA VAL A 4 -8.30 -13.59 -4.67
C VAL A 4 -9.07 -12.84 -3.59
N VAL A 5 -10.24 -12.28 -3.94
CA VAL A 5 -11.10 -11.57 -3.00
C VAL A 5 -11.55 -12.48 -1.86
N SER A 6 -11.93 -13.74 -2.15
CA SER A 6 -12.33 -14.69 -1.11
C SER A 6 -11.18 -15.04 -0.16
N ILE A 7 -9.95 -15.18 -0.67
CA ILE A 7 -8.77 -15.43 0.17
C ILE A 7 -8.47 -14.20 1.05
N MET A 8 -8.56 -12.98 0.51
CA MET A 8 -8.36 -11.75 1.29
C MET A 8 -9.42 -11.60 2.38
N ALA A 9 -10.70 -11.84 2.06
CA ALA A 9 -11.78 -11.82 3.04
C ALA A 9 -11.57 -12.89 4.13
N GLY A 10 -11.19 -14.10 3.74
CA GLY A 10 -10.85 -15.18 4.68
C GLY A 10 -9.68 -14.81 5.60
N GLY A 11 -8.61 -14.22 5.05
CA GLY A 11 -7.47 -13.73 5.82
C GLY A 11 -7.84 -12.65 6.82
N MET A 12 -8.76 -11.73 6.45
CA MET A 12 -9.25 -10.69 7.35
C MET A 12 -10.09 -11.27 8.51
N LEU A 13 -10.96 -12.24 8.21
CA LEU A 13 -11.74 -12.95 9.24
C LEU A 13 -10.83 -13.72 10.20
N LEU A 14 -9.86 -14.47 9.67
CA LEU A 14 -8.88 -15.17 10.49
C LEU A 14 -8.08 -14.19 11.36
N GLY A 15 -7.63 -13.07 10.79
CA GLY A 15 -6.94 -12.01 11.52
C GLY A 15 -7.80 -11.42 12.66
N PHE A 16 -9.11 -11.29 12.46
CA PHE A 16 -10.03 -10.83 13.49
C PHE A 16 -10.19 -11.85 14.64
N LEU A 17 -10.33 -13.15 14.34
CA LEU A 17 -10.40 -14.21 15.36
C LEU A 17 -9.09 -14.34 16.16
N LEU A 18 -7.95 -14.18 15.50
CA LEU A 18 -6.60 -14.32 16.09
C LEU A 18 -6.12 -13.05 16.81
N LYS A 19 -6.84 -11.93 16.68
CA LYS A 19 -6.50 -10.62 17.27
C LYS A 19 -6.31 -10.67 18.79
N ALA A 20 -7.01 -11.55 19.49
CA ALA A 20 -6.92 -11.70 20.95
C ALA A 20 -5.53 -12.19 21.42
N ARG A 21 -4.71 -12.78 20.54
CA ARG A 21 -3.42 -13.36 20.91
C ARG A 21 -2.27 -12.44 20.50
N GLN A 22 -1.88 -11.53 21.39
CA GLN A 22 -0.87 -10.49 21.15
C GLN A 22 0.48 -11.02 20.61
N ARG A 23 0.90 -12.23 21.02
CA ARG A 23 2.12 -12.89 20.51
C ARG A 23 2.03 -13.28 19.03
N VAL A 24 0.84 -13.64 18.53
CA VAL A 24 0.60 -13.95 17.11
C VAL A 24 0.60 -12.67 16.28
N VAL A 25 -0.01 -11.60 16.81
CA VAL A 25 -0.03 -10.29 16.15
C VAL A 25 1.38 -9.73 15.96
N SER A 26 2.21 -9.76 17.01
CA SER A 26 3.60 -9.27 16.92
C SER A 26 4.49 -10.15 16.03
N ALA A 27 4.27 -11.46 16.01
CA ALA A 27 4.98 -12.35 15.08
C ALA A 27 4.59 -12.07 13.61
N ASN A 28 3.30 -11.83 13.36
CA ASN A 28 2.79 -11.48 12.04
C ASN A 28 3.35 -10.14 11.55
N GLU A 29 3.45 -9.13 12.41
CA GLU A 29 4.03 -7.83 12.08
C GLU A 29 5.49 -7.96 11.62
N LYS A 30 6.30 -8.75 12.33
CA LYS A 30 7.69 -9.05 11.91
C LYS A 30 7.72 -9.79 10.59
N LEU A 31 6.87 -10.81 10.42
CA LEU A 31 6.81 -11.61 9.20
C LEU A 31 6.39 -10.78 7.98
N ILE A 32 5.41 -9.89 8.13
CA ILE A 32 5.01 -8.94 7.09
C ILE A 32 6.17 -8.01 6.73
N THR A 33 6.89 -7.49 7.73
CA THR A 33 8.04 -6.61 7.49
C THR A 33 9.13 -7.31 6.68
N TYR A 34 9.51 -8.54 7.06
CA TYR A 34 10.46 -9.34 6.29
C TYR A 34 9.95 -9.68 4.88
N ALA A 35 8.66 -9.96 4.75
CA ALA A 35 8.03 -10.22 3.45
C ALA A 35 8.08 -8.97 2.56
N ILE A 36 7.79 -7.77 3.08
CA ILE A 36 7.90 -6.52 2.34
C ILE A 36 9.32 -6.30 1.84
N TYR A 37 10.34 -6.51 2.68
CA TYR A 37 11.73 -6.39 2.24
C TYR A 37 12.07 -7.38 1.13
N LEU A 38 11.65 -8.64 1.26
CA LEU A 38 11.87 -9.66 0.23
C LEU A 38 11.13 -9.32 -1.07
N LEU A 39 9.88 -8.85 -0.97
CA LEU A 39 9.08 -8.42 -2.12
C LEU A 39 9.69 -7.20 -2.82
N LEU A 40 10.16 -6.20 -2.06
CA LEU A 40 10.84 -5.03 -2.62
C LEU A 40 12.14 -5.42 -3.33
N PHE A 41 12.91 -6.35 -2.77
CA PHE A 41 14.10 -6.89 -3.41
C PHE A 41 13.75 -7.60 -4.72
N MET A 42 12.79 -8.51 -4.69
CA MET A 42 12.32 -9.22 -5.89
C MET A 42 11.75 -8.26 -6.95
N MET A 43 11.01 -7.25 -6.53
CA MET A 43 10.47 -6.20 -7.41
C MET A 43 11.62 -5.44 -8.08
N GLY A 44 12.65 -5.04 -7.33
CA GLY A 44 13.83 -4.38 -7.86
C GLY A 44 14.55 -5.21 -8.92
N VAL A 45 14.76 -6.51 -8.66
CA VAL A 45 15.37 -7.43 -9.63
C VAL A 45 14.51 -7.60 -10.89
N SER A 46 13.19 -7.76 -10.71
CA SER A 46 12.24 -7.92 -11.82
C SER A 46 12.19 -6.68 -12.72
N ILE A 47 12.19 -5.49 -12.13
CA ILE A 47 12.22 -4.22 -12.87
C ILE A 47 13.59 -4.01 -13.53
N GLY A 48 14.67 -4.30 -12.81
CA GLY A 48 16.05 -4.09 -13.28
C GLY A 48 16.45 -5.00 -14.45
N SER A 49 15.89 -6.22 -14.50
CA SER A 49 16.15 -7.19 -15.58
C SER A 49 15.23 -7.02 -16.80
N ASN A 50 14.26 -6.10 -16.74
CA ASN A 50 13.33 -5.85 -17.83
C ASN A 50 13.72 -4.58 -18.61
N ASP A 51 14.37 -4.79 -19.76
CA ASP A 51 14.84 -3.71 -20.64
C ASP A 51 13.72 -2.76 -21.11
N GLN A 52 12.48 -3.25 -21.26
CA GLN A 52 11.35 -2.40 -21.66
C GLN A 52 11.00 -1.39 -20.56
N ILE A 53 10.98 -1.86 -19.31
CA ILE A 53 10.71 -1.00 -18.14
C ILE A 53 11.89 -0.07 -17.90
N MET A 54 13.14 -0.56 -18.01
CA MET A 54 14.34 0.24 -17.81
C MET A 54 14.47 1.38 -18.83
N ASN A 55 14.22 1.11 -20.11
CA ASN A 55 14.23 2.13 -21.15
C ASN A 55 13.11 3.16 -20.99
N SER A 56 11.96 2.75 -20.43
CA SER A 56 10.82 3.63 -20.17
C SER A 56 10.85 4.23 -18.76
N LEU A 57 11.91 4.00 -17.98
CA LEU A 57 11.95 4.35 -16.56
C LEU A 57 11.84 5.85 -16.32
N SER A 58 12.40 6.67 -17.22
CA SER A 58 12.25 8.13 -17.18
C SER A 58 10.80 8.56 -17.34
N SER A 59 10.10 8.03 -18.34
CA SER A 59 8.68 8.31 -18.60
C SER A 59 7.79 7.80 -17.47
N LEU A 60 7.99 6.54 -17.04
CA LEU A 60 7.29 5.93 -15.92
C LEU A 60 7.55 6.68 -14.61
N GLY A 61 8.78 7.13 -14.38
CA GLY A 61 9.17 7.90 -13.20
C GLY A 61 8.48 9.26 -13.12
N VAL A 62 8.44 10.00 -14.24
CA VAL A 62 7.71 11.28 -14.31
C VAL A 62 6.20 11.06 -14.10
N LEU A 63 5.63 10.04 -14.75
CA LEU A 63 4.22 9.69 -14.56
C LEU A 63 3.94 9.33 -13.09
N ALA A 64 4.79 8.50 -12.47
CA ALA A 64 4.67 8.12 -11.07
C ALA A 64 4.78 9.33 -10.14
N LEU A 65 5.66 10.29 -10.44
CA LEU A 65 5.81 11.52 -9.67
C LEU A 65 4.55 12.39 -9.75
N ILE A 66 4.00 12.58 -10.95
CA ILE A 66 2.75 13.34 -11.16
C ILE A 66 1.58 12.66 -10.43
N VAL A 67 1.43 11.35 -10.56
CA VAL A 67 0.37 10.58 -9.89
C VAL A 67 0.52 10.64 -8.38
N SER A 68 1.73 10.47 -7.85
CA SER A 68 1.99 10.53 -6.40
C SER A 68 1.73 11.92 -5.84
N ALA A 69 2.20 12.97 -6.53
CA ALA A 69 1.95 14.36 -6.13
C ALA A 69 0.46 14.69 -6.18
N GLY A 70 -0.25 14.27 -7.23
CA GLY A 70 -1.69 14.43 -7.37
C GLY A 70 -2.48 13.72 -6.27
N ALA A 71 -2.09 12.48 -5.93
CA ALA A 71 -2.71 11.71 -4.86
C ALA A 71 -2.51 12.37 -3.49
N VAL A 72 -1.29 12.84 -3.19
CA VAL A 72 -0.98 13.55 -1.94
C VAL A 72 -1.74 14.88 -1.87
N ALA A 73 -1.71 15.68 -2.93
CA ALA A 73 -2.44 16.94 -2.99
C ALA A 73 -3.95 16.73 -2.82
N GLY A 74 -4.53 15.73 -3.50
CA GLY A 74 -5.94 15.36 -3.37
C GLY A 74 -6.31 14.90 -1.95
N SER A 75 -5.45 14.09 -1.31
CA SER A 75 -5.63 13.64 0.08
C SER A 75 -5.64 14.83 1.05
N ILE A 76 -4.68 15.75 0.92
CA ILE A 76 -4.59 16.96 1.75
C ILE A 76 -5.79 17.89 1.53
N LEU A 77 -6.16 18.15 0.26
CA LEU A 77 -7.31 18.98 -0.09
C LEU A 77 -8.61 18.44 0.51
N THR A 78 -8.83 17.13 0.38
CA THR A 78 -10.03 16.47 0.92
C THR A 78 -10.05 16.56 2.44
N GLY A 79 -8.92 16.30 3.11
CA GLY A 79 -8.79 16.48 4.56
C GLY A 79 -9.08 17.91 5.00
N PHE A 80 -8.59 18.91 4.26
CA PHE A 80 -8.82 20.32 4.55
C PHE A 80 -10.30 20.73 4.35
N VAL A 81 -10.94 20.24 3.29
CA VAL A 81 -12.37 20.49 3.04
C VAL A 81 -13.22 19.89 4.15
N ILE A 82 -12.97 18.64 4.54
CA ILE A 82 -13.69 17.98 5.63
C ILE A 82 -13.46 18.75 6.94
N PHE A 83 -12.23 19.13 7.24
CA PHE A 83 -11.90 19.92 8.42
C PHE A 83 -12.68 21.25 8.44
N LYS A 84 -12.73 21.97 7.32
CA LYS A 84 -13.45 23.25 7.23
C LYS A 84 -14.97 23.10 7.33
N ILE A 85 -15.56 22.00 6.86
CA ILE A 85 -17.02 21.78 6.92
C ILE A 85 -17.44 21.33 8.33
N PHE A 86 -16.67 20.44 8.96
CA PHE A 86 -17.05 19.85 10.25
C PHE A 86 -16.56 20.63 11.47
N PHE A 87 -15.38 21.27 11.42
CA PHE A 87 -14.76 21.92 12.60
C PHE A 87 -14.84 23.45 12.56
N LYS A 88 -15.39 24.06 11.51
CA LYS A 88 -15.56 25.53 11.40
C LYS A 88 -16.99 26.00 11.71
N ASN A 89 -17.72 25.25 12.52
CA ASN A 89 -19.06 25.61 13.03
C ASN A 89 -19.13 25.62 14.57
N ASP A 90 -17.97 25.51 15.25
CA ASP A 90 -17.79 25.87 16.66
C ASP A 90 -17.04 27.22 16.75
#